data_AF-A0A084UC13-F1
#
_entry.id   AF-A0A084UC13-F1
#
_cell.length_a   1.000
_cell.length_b   1.000
_cell.length_c   1.000
_cell.angle_alpha   90.00
_cell.angle_beta   90.00
_cell.angle_gamma   90.00
#
_symmetry.space_group_name_H-M   'P 1'
#
loop_
_entity.id
_entity.type
_entity.pdbx_description
1 polymer ?
#
loop_
_entity_poly.entity_id
_entity_poly.type
_entity_poly.pdbx_seq_one_letter_code
_entity_poly.pdbx_strand_id
1 'polypeptide(L)'
;MITVENFYQLAALLGVQGQVDIAYSERIAAPTNAKDFAREAIWVICCSGMKYEIARLIERRVWSALRAGEPVAGVFAHRRKAAAMETIWSNREAFYEEFLVSNDKLAFCQSLPWIGKITRYHLAKSCGLDCAKPDVHLKRLADREGVTAQALCERLARETGLRVATIDLLLWRACATRLLDSRTGVIAA
;
A
#
# COMPACT_ATOMS: atom_id res chain seq x y z
N MET A 1 -4.69 -18.54 15.26
CA MET A 1 -3.52 -17.64 15.18
C MET A 1 -2.69 -18.06 13.98
N ILE A 2 -2.22 -17.10 13.18
CA ILE A 2 -1.27 -17.33 12.09
C ILE A 2 0.11 -17.51 12.73
N THR A 3 0.69 -18.68 12.57
CA THR A 3 2.05 -18.97 13.03
C THR A 3 3.08 -18.52 11.99
N VAL A 4 4.35 -18.47 12.38
CA VAL A 4 5.47 -18.24 11.44
C VAL A 4 5.56 -19.34 10.37
N GLU A 5 5.26 -20.58 10.75
CA GLU A 5 5.20 -21.70 9.80
C GLU A 5 4.11 -21.47 8.75
N ASN A 6 2.91 -21.03 9.17
CA ASN A 6 1.85 -20.66 8.24
C ASN A 6 2.27 -19.49 7.33
N PHE A 7 2.98 -18.50 7.87
CA PHE A 7 3.48 -17.37 7.08
C PHE A 7 4.47 -17.82 6.00
N TYR A 8 5.46 -18.67 6.34
CA TYR A 8 6.41 -19.19 5.38
C TYR A 8 5.76 -20.13 4.37
N GLN A 9 4.78 -20.94 4.79
CA GLN A 9 3.98 -21.74 3.87
C GLN A 9 3.27 -20.85 2.83
N LEU A 10 2.65 -19.75 3.26
CA LEU A 10 2.00 -18.80 2.36
C LEU A 10 3.00 -18.12 1.42
N ALA A 11 4.18 -17.72 1.92
CA ALA A 11 5.24 -17.16 1.10
C ALA A 11 5.73 -18.14 0.03
N ALA A 12 5.82 -19.44 0.36
CA ALA A 12 6.17 -20.50 -0.57
C ALA A 12 5.06 -20.74 -1.62
N LEU A 13 3.78 -20.77 -1.20
CA LEU A 13 2.63 -20.93 -2.10
C LEU A 13 2.46 -19.75 -3.07
N LEU A 14 2.84 -18.54 -2.66
CA LEU A 14 2.91 -17.37 -3.54
C LEU A 14 4.05 -17.47 -4.58
N GLY A 15 4.96 -18.43 -4.41
CA GLY A 15 6.04 -18.73 -5.35
C GLY A 15 6.91 -17.52 -5.67
N VAL A 16 7.20 -17.34 -6.97
CA VAL A 16 8.03 -16.22 -7.47
C VAL A 16 7.44 -14.87 -7.07
N GLN A 17 6.11 -14.72 -7.07
CA GLN A 17 5.49 -13.45 -6.72
C GLN A 17 5.73 -13.09 -5.25
N GLY A 18 5.70 -14.06 -4.35
CA GLY A 18 6.00 -13.85 -2.93
C GLY A 18 7.43 -13.34 -2.72
N GLN A 19 8.40 -13.91 -3.44
CA GLN A 19 9.80 -13.46 -3.38
C GLN A 19 9.99 -12.06 -3.95
N VAL A 20 9.31 -11.74 -5.06
CA VAL A 20 9.31 -10.39 -5.64
C VAL A 20 8.71 -9.39 -4.66
N ASP A 21 7.61 -9.73 -4.00
CA ASP A 21 6.96 -8.86 -3.01
C ASP A 21 7.84 -8.61 -1.79
N ILE A 22 8.50 -9.64 -1.24
CA ILE A 22 9.47 -9.50 -0.15
C ILE A 22 10.60 -8.57 -0.59
N ALA A 23 11.27 -8.90 -1.70
CA ALA A 23 12.42 -8.12 -2.17
C ALA A 23 12.06 -6.67 -2.49
N TYR A 24 10.86 -6.42 -3.03
CA TYR A 24 10.34 -5.08 -3.26
C TYR A 24 10.13 -4.35 -1.93
N SER A 25 9.35 -4.96 -1.02
CA SER A 25 8.95 -4.33 0.23
C SER A 25 10.15 -4.02 1.13
N GLU A 26 11.10 -4.94 1.26
CA GLU A 26 12.32 -4.76 2.07
C GLU A 26 13.26 -3.68 1.52
N ARG A 27 13.10 -3.27 0.25
CA ARG A 27 13.89 -2.18 -0.37
C ARG A 27 13.20 -0.83 -0.34
N ILE A 28 11.93 -0.76 0.07
CA ILE A 28 11.22 0.51 0.11
C ILE A 28 11.86 1.41 1.16
N ALA A 29 12.32 2.57 0.70
CA ALA A 29 12.85 3.64 1.52
C ALA A 29 11.99 4.91 1.37
N ALA A 30 12.31 5.93 2.14
CA ALA A 30 11.71 7.25 1.96
C ALA A 30 11.93 7.76 0.52
N PRO A 31 10.95 8.45 -0.08
CA PRO A 31 11.11 9.06 -1.39
C PRO A 31 12.29 10.04 -1.37
N THR A 32 13.08 10.06 -2.45
CA THR A 32 14.31 10.87 -2.51
C THR A 32 14.07 12.28 -3.03
N ASN A 33 12.92 12.48 -3.69
CA ASN A 33 12.54 13.75 -4.29
C ASN A 33 11.00 13.85 -4.40
N ALA A 34 10.51 15.03 -4.74
CA ALA A 34 9.08 15.31 -4.85
C ALA A 34 8.36 14.51 -5.93
N LYS A 35 9.05 14.12 -7.02
CA LYS A 35 8.45 13.29 -8.07
C LYS A 35 8.22 11.87 -7.57
N ASP A 36 9.16 11.29 -6.82
CA ASP A 36 8.99 9.97 -6.21
C ASP A 36 7.82 9.98 -5.22
N PHE A 37 7.75 11.01 -4.35
CA PHE A 37 6.66 11.16 -3.40
C PHE A 37 5.29 11.29 -4.09
N ALA A 38 5.17 12.19 -5.08
CA ALA A 38 3.93 12.36 -5.84
C ALA A 38 3.54 11.08 -6.59
N ARG A 39 4.53 10.31 -7.05
CA ARG A 39 4.29 9.05 -7.73
C ARG A 39 3.61 8.03 -6.84
N GLU A 40 4.09 7.86 -5.61
CA GLU A 40 3.46 6.95 -4.65
C GLU A 40 2.06 7.42 -4.26
N ALA A 41 1.86 8.73 -4.06
CA ALA A 41 0.53 9.27 -3.75
C ALA A 41 -0.48 9.01 -4.88
N ILE A 42 -0.10 9.26 -6.13
CA ILE A 42 -0.93 9.00 -7.31
C ILE A 42 -1.21 7.50 -7.47
N TRP A 43 -0.21 6.64 -7.26
CA TRP A 43 -0.38 5.19 -7.29
C TRP A 43 -1.43 4.70 -6.29
N VAL A 44 -1.42 5.24 -5.06
CA VAL A 44 -2.41 4.91 -4.03
C VAL A 44 -3.82 5.32 -4.47
N ILE A 45 -3.98 6.46 -5.14
CA ILE A 45 -5.28 6.91 -5.67
C ILE A 45 -5.75 5.99 -6.82
N CYS A 46 -4.85 5.54 -7.69
CA CYS A 46 -5.14 4.53 -8.72
C CYS A 46 -5.64 3.22 -8.12
N CYS A 47 -4.99 2.76 -7.03
CA CYS A 47 -5.36 1.53 -6.33
C CYS A 47 -6.70 1.61 -5.58
N SER A 48 -7.10 2.80 -5.13
CA SER A 48 -8.27 3.00 -4.28
C SER A 48 -9.55 2.51 -4.99
N GLY A 49 -10.14 1.41 -4.53
CA GLY A 49 -11.37 0.86 -5.10
C GLY A 49 -11.22 0.17 -6.45
N MET A 50 -9.99 -0.23 -6.84
CA MET A 50 -9.71 -0.93 -8.09
C MET A 50 -8.97 -2.25 -7.82
N LYS A 51 -9.09 -3.21 -8.74
CA LYS A 51 -8.17 -4.36 -8.78
C LYS A 51 -6.77 -3.88 -9.17
N TYR A 52 -5.74 -4.54 -8.64
CA TYR A 52 -4.33 -4.19 -8.89
C TYR A 52 -4.01 -4.03 -10.39
N GLU A 53 -4.43 -4.99 -11.22
CA GLU A 53 -4.19 -4.98 -12.67
C GLU A 53 -4.81 -3.76 -13.35
N ILE A 54 -6.04 -3.40 -12.96
CA ILE A 54 -6.74 -2.22 -13.49
C ILE A 54 -6.06 -0.93 -13.04
N ALA A 55 -5.61 -0.86 -11.79
CA ALA A 55 -4.87 0.28 -11.27
C ALA A 55 -3.59 0.54 -12.09
N ARG A 56 -2.87 -0.51 -12.50
CA ARG A 56 -1.68 -0.39 -13.36
C ARG A 56 -2.00 0.17 -14.74
N LEU A 57 -3.11 -0.25 -15.35
CA LEU A 57 -3.54 0.30 -16.64
C LEU A 57 -3.87 1.78 -16.54
N ILE A 58 -4.59 2.17 -15.48
CA ILE A 58 -4.97 3.56 -15.20
C ILE A 58 -3.71 4.40 -14.96
N GLU A 59 -2.80 3.93 -14.09
CA GLU A 59 -1.56 4.62 -13.75
C GLU A 59 -0.76 5.00 -15.00
N ARG A 60 -0.58 4.06 -15.95
CA ARG A 60 0.14 4.34 -17.21
C ARG A 60 -0.49 5.47 -18.01
N ARG A 61 -1.81 5.51 -18.11
CA ARG A 61 -2.55 6.55 -18.84
C ARG A 61 -2.45 7.90 -18.12
N VAL A 62 -2.63 7.91 -16.80
CA VAL A 62 -2.50 9.10 -15.96
C VAL A 62 -1.11 9.73 -16.13
N TRP A 63 -0.05 8.93 -16.07
CA TRP A 63 1.30 9.43 -16.27
C TRP A 63 1.57 9.96 -17.68
N SER A 64 0.96 9.36 -18.71
CA SER A 64 1.03 9.89 -20.07
C SER A 64 0.46 11.30 -20.13
N ALA A 65 -0.74 11.49 -19.58
CA ALA A 65 -1.40 12.80 -19.54
C ALA A 65 -0.59 13.82 -18.73
N LEU A 66 -0.18 13.48 -17.50
CA LEU A 66 0.57 14.39 -16.63
C LEU A 66 1.91 14.85 -17.23
N ARG A 67 2.62 13.96 -17.96
CA ARG A 67 3.86 14.32 -18.65
C ARG A 67 3.64 15.19 -19.89
N ALA A 68 2.51 14.99 -20.57
CA ALA A 68 2.10 15.81 -21.71
C ALA A 68 1.50 17.16 -21.29
N GLY A 69 1.26 17.38 -20.00
CA GLY A 69 0.52 18.56 -19.51
C GLY A 69 -0.98 18.51 -19.83
N GLU A 70 -1.51 17.33 -20.11
CA GLU A 70 -2.92 17.11 -20.43
C GLU A 70 -3.75 16.83 -19.17
N PRO A 71 -5.05 17.20 -19.16
CA PRO A 71 -5.94 16.87 -18.05
C PRO A 71 -6.07 15.37 -17.84
N VAL A 72 -5.87 14.91 -16.60
CA VAL A 72 -6.04 13.51 -16.20
C VAL A 72 -7.49 13.07 -16.38
N ALA A 73 -8.44 13.99 -16.24
CA ALA A 73 -9.86 13.72 -16.47
C ALA A 73 -10.17 13.19 -17.88
N GLY A 74 -9.31 13.48 -18.88
CA GLY A 74 -9.44 12.96 -20.24
C GLY A 74 -9.13 11.47 -20.37
N VAL A 75 -8.31 10.92 -19.47
CA VAL A 75 -7.87 9.50 -19.50
C VAL A 75 -8.39 8.68 -18.31
N PHE A 76 -8.92 9.33 -17.29
CA PHE A 76 -9.50 8.71 -16.12
C PHE A 76 -10.83 9.40 -15.74
N ALA A 77 -11.95 8.75 -16.07
CA ALA A 77 -13.30 9.29 -15.92
C ALA A 77 -13.69 9.68 -14.48
N HIS A 78 -12.95 9.22 -13.46
CA HIS A 78 -13.23 9.54 -12.07
C HIS A 78 -12.75 10.95 -11.70
N ARG A 79 -13.53 11.97 -12.07
CA ARG A 79 -13.19 13.41 -11.96
C ARG A 79 -12.57 13.84 -10.62
N ARG A 80 -13.12 13.41 -9.48
CA ARG A 80 -12.56 13.77 -8.16
C ARG A 80 -11.18 13.19 -7.88
N LYS A 81 -10.87 12.02 -8.44
CA LYS A 81 -9.55 11.39 -8.32
C LYS A 81 -8.57 12.04 -9.28
N ALA A 82 -9.01 12.32 -10.51
CA ALA A 82 -8.21 13.07 -11.49
C ALA A 82 -7.78 14.43 -10.91
N ALA A 83 -8.72 15.21 -10.37
CA ALA A 83 -8.41 16.48 -9.72
C ALA A 83 -7.43 16.33 -8.54
N ALA A 84 -7.60 15.30 -7.71
CA ALA A 84 -6.67 15.02 -6.61
C ALA A 84 -5.24 14.71 -7.12
N MET A 85 -5.12 13.90 -8.17
CA MET A 85 -3.83 13.56 -8.80
C MET A 85 -3.17 14.80 -9.42
N GLU A 86 -3.94 15.65 -10.09
CA GLU A 86 -3.48 16.92 -10.69
C GLU A 86 -2.99 17.90 -9.61
N THR A 87 -3.73 18.03 -8.49
CA THR A 87 -3.32 18.84 -7.34
C THR A 87 -2.02 18.32 -6.72
N ILE A 88 -1.91 17.01 -6.50
CA ILE A 88 -0.69 16.39 -5.98
C ILE A 88 0.49 16.63 -6.91
N TRP A 89 0.31 16.42 -8.22
CA TRP A 89 1.38 16.60 -9.19
C TRP A 89 1.85 18.06 -9.27
N SER A 90 0.92 19.01 -9.27
CA SER A 90 1.23 20.44 -9.40
C SER A 90 1.89 21.00 -8.14
N ASN A 91 1.54 20.50 -6.96
CA ASN A 91 2.06 20.97 -5.66
C ASN A 91 3.08 19.99 -5.02
N ARG A 92 3.64 19.08 -5.82
CA ARG A 92 4.49 17.97 -5.33
C ARG A 92 5.67 18.41 -4.47
N GLU A 93 6.30 19.54 -4.80
CA GLU A 93 7.45 20.06 -4.04
C GLU A 93 7.01 20.44 -2.61
N ALA A 94 5.96 21.26 -2.49
CA ALA A 94 5.41 21.66 -1.20
C ALA A 94 4.93 20.46 -0.36
N PHE A 95 4.22 19.50 -0.99
CA PHE A 95 3.79 18.30 -0.28
C PHE A 95 4.98 17.42 0.15
N TYR A 96 6.03 17.33 -0.65
CA TYR A 96 7.22 16.57 -0.27
C TYR A 96 7.99 17.24 0.87
N GLU A 97 8.15 18.57 0.84
CA GLU A 97 8.76 19.31 1.95
C GLU A 97 7.98 19.15 3.26
N GLU A 98 6.65 19.28 3.20
CA GLU A 98 5.78 19.05 4.36
C GLU A 98 5.85 17.59 4.83
N PHE A 99 5.90 16.64 3.90
CA PHE A 99 6.13 15.23 4.21
C PHE A 99 7.44 15.06 4.98
N LEU A 100 8.54 15.69 4.59
CA LEU A 100 9.85 15.53 5.25
C LEU A 100 9.87 16.08 6.68
N VAL A 101 9.22 17.22 6.94
CA VAL A 101 9.24 17.88 8.25
C VAL A 101 8.12 17.43 9.20
N SER A 102 7.09 16.74 8.70
CA SER A 102 5.97 16.31 9.56
C SER A 102 6.40 15.29 10.61
N ASN A 103 6.07 15.53 11.88
CA ASN A 103 6.30 14.56 12.97
C ASN A 103 5.33 13.38 12.90
N ASP A 104 4.11 13.60 12.40
CA ASP A 104 3.11 12.56 12.19
C ASP A 104 2.87 12.37 10.68
N LYS A 105 3.70 11.50 10.08
CA LYS A 105 3.61 11.17 8.66
C LYS A 105 2.27 10.54 8.28
N LEU A 106 1.59 9.83 9.19
CA LEU A 106 0.28 9.23 8.90
C LEU A 106 -0.82 10.29 8.85
N ALA A 107 -0.82 11.24 9.78
CA ALA A 107 -1.73 12.38 9.76
C ALA A 107 -1.51 13.22 8.50
N PHE A 108 -0.25 13.52 8.16
CA PHE A 108 0.10 14.20 6.93
C PHE A 108 -0.36 13.42 5.68
N CYS A 109 -0.09 12.11 5.59
CA CYS A 109 -0.57 11.33 4.46
C CYS A 109 -2.08 11.41 4.28
N GLN A 110 -2.86 11.50 5.37
CA GLN A 110 -4.32 11.66 5.32
C GLN A 110 -4.78 13.08 4.93
N SER A 111 -3.96 14.11 5.11
CA SER A 111 -4.34 15.48 4.71
C SER A 111 -4.33 15.65 3.19
N LEU A 112 -3.61 14.78 2.47
CA LEU A 112 -3.49 14.84 1.02
C LEU A 112 -4.83 14.59 0.32
N PRO A 113 -5.04 15.22 -0.86
CA PRO A 113 -6.23 15.00 -1.67
C PRO A 113 -6.52 13.52 -1.90
N TRP A 114 -7.76 13.11 -1.62
CA TRP A 114 -8.28 11.73 -1.79
C TRP A 114 -7.71 10.66 -0.84
N ILE A 115 -6.67 10.94 -0.05
CA ILE A 115 -6.08 9.95 0.85
C ILE A 115 -6.87 9.89 2.16
N GLY A 116 -7.66 8.83 2.34
CA GLY A 116 -8.46 8.61 3.55
C GLY A 116 -7.78 7.79 4.65
N LYS A 117 -8.56 7.51 5.71
CA LYS A 117 -8.15 6.80 6.94
C LYS A 117 -7.39 5.49 6.71
N ILE A 118 -7.75 4.73 5.67
CA ILE A 118 -7.09 3.45 5.34
C ILE A 118 -5.94 3.65 4.33
N THR A 119 -6.16 4.45 3.28
CA THR A 119 -5.15 4.65 2.22
C THR A 119 -3.94 5.44 2.70
N ARG A 120 -4.03 6.21 3.80
CA ARG A 120 -2.86 6.86 4.43
C ARG A 120 -1.76 5.85 4.79
N TYR A 121 -2.13 4.64 5.22
CA TYR A 121 -1.18 3.58 5.53
C TYR A 121 -0.57 2.98 4.26
N HIS A 122 -1.32 2.95 3.15
CA HIS A 122 -0.75 2.51 1.87
C HIS A 122 0.33 3.49 1.40
N LEU A 123 0.05 4.79 1.46
CA LEU A 123 1.03 5.82 1.10
C LEU A 123 2.23 5.79 2.05
N ALA A 124 2.00 5.81 3.37
CA ALA A 124 3.06 5.78 4.36
C ALA A 124 4.04 4.61 4.14
N LYS A 125 3.53 3.38 3.93
CA LYS A 125 4.36 2.21 3.64
C LYS A 125 5.15 2.32 2.35
N SER A 126 4.54 2.91 1.32
CA SER A 126 5.19 3.14 0.02
C SER A 126 6.28 4.23 0.13
N CYS A 127 6.17 5.11 1.13
CA CYS A 127 7.16 6.11 1.48
C CYS A 127 8.11 5.66 2.62
N GLY A 128 8.27 4.35 2.86
CA GLY A 128 9.28 3.84 3.80
C GLY A 128 8.84 3.66 5.25
N LEU A 129 7.61 4.05 5.65
CA LEU A 129 7.16 3.79 7.02
C LEU A 129 6.88 2.29 7.24
N ASP A 130 7.36 1.77 8.36
CA ASP A 130 7.12 0.38 8.74
C ASP A 130 5.83 0.24 9.57
N CYS A 131 4.70 0.18 8.87
CA CYS A 131 3.39 0.01 9.48
C CYS A 131 2.54 -1.02 8.72
N ALA A 132 1.49 -1.52 9.37
CA ALA A 132 0.46 -2.34 8.75
C ALA A 132 -0.74 -1.48 8.35
N LYS A 133 -1.33 -1.77 7.19
CA LYS A 133 -2.57 -1.17 6.71
C LYS A 133 -3.75 -1.99 7.23
N PRO A 134 -4.61 -1.43 8.09
CA PRO A 134 -5.75 -2.16 8.67
C PRO A 134 -6.91 -2.25 7.67
N ASP A 135 -6.68 -2.87 6.51
CA ASP A 135 -7.75 -3.12 5.54
C ASP A 135 -8.62 -4.30 5.92
N VAL A 136 -9.61 -4.59 5.07
CA VAL A 136 -10.60 -5.63 5.36
C VAL A 136 -9.99 -7.02 5.57
N HIS A 137 -8.88 -7.36 4.91
CA HIS A 137 -8.26 -8.68 5.06
C HIS A 137 -7.45 -8.76 6.34
N LEU A 138 -6.52 -7.81 6.53
CA LEU A 138 -5.66 -7.78 7.71
C LEU A 138 -6.46 -7.56 8.99
N LYS A 139 -7.51 -6.72 8.95
CA LYS A 139 -8.40 -6.55 10.10
C LYS A 139 -9.08 -7.86 10.48
N ARG A 140 -9.63 -8.62 9.52
CA ARG A 140 -10.29 -9.90 9.82
C ARG A 140 -9.32 -10.93 10.39
N LEU A 141 -8.11 -11.00 9.86
CA LEU A 141 -7.07 -11.88 10.41
C LEU A 141 -6.71 -11.50 11.84
N ALA A 142 -6.54 -10.21 12.11
CA ALA A 142 -6.21 -9.70 13.43
C ALA A 142 -7.34 -9.88 14.45
N ASP A 143 -8.60 -9.66 14.03
CA ASP A 143 -9.80 -9.85 14.86
C ASP A 143 -9.89 -11.31 15.36
N ARG A 144 -9.46 -12.30 14.57
CA ARG A 144 -9.43 -13.73 14.97
C ARG A 144 -8.43 -14.03 16.09
N GLU A 145 -7.43 -13.17 16.26
CA GLU A 145 -6.43 -13.25 17.31
C GLU A 145 -6.72 -12.27 18.46
N GLY A 146 -7.77 -11.45 18.36
CA GLY A 146 -8.08 -10.42 19.35
C GLY A 146 -7.07 -9.26 19.39
N VAL A 147 -6.37 -9.00 18.29
CA VAL A 147 -5.31 -7.96 18.21
C VAL A 147 -5.58 -6.98 17.07
N THR A 148 -4.76 -5.93 16.97
CA THR A 148 -4.78 -5.00 15.83
C THR A 148 -3.98 -5.56 14.65
N ALA A 149 -4.26 -5.07 13.43
CA ALA A 149 -3.46 -5.43 12.25
C ALA A 149 -1.97 -5.11 12.42
N GLN A 150 -1.65 -4.00 13.09
CA GLN A 150 -0.29 -3.62 13.45
C GLN A 150 0.34 -4.66 14.37
N ALA A 151 -0.32 -5.00 15.48
CA ALA A 151 0.20 -5.97 16.45
C ALA A 151 0.38 -7.38 15.86
N LEU A 152 -0.53 -7.81 14.99
CA LEU A 152 -0.39 -9.07 14.25
C LEU A 152 0.87 -9.06 13.38
N CYS A 153 1.09 -7.98 12.62
CA CYS A 153 2.23 -7.88 11.72
C CYS A 153 3.55 -7.71 12.48
N GLU A 154 3.57 -6.93 13.57
CA GLU A 154 4.73 -6.76 14.46
C GLU A 154 5.17 -8.06 15.13
N ARG A 155 4.21 -8.90 15.54
CA ARG A 155 4.52 -10.21 16.12
C ARG A 155 5.27 -11.07 15.12
N LEU A 156 4.71 -11.25 13.93
CA LEU A 156 5.34 -12.05 12.87
C LEU A 156 6.65 -11.42 12.38
N ALA A 157 6.75 -10.09 12.32
CA ALA A 157 7.98 -9.37 11.98
C ALA A 157 9.11 -9.71 12.95
N ARG A 158 8.85 -9.68 14.27
CA ARG A 158 9.85 -10.05 15.29
C ARG A 158 10.35 -11.48 15.15
N GLU A 159 9.48 -12.41 14.78
CA GLU A 159 9.82 -13.83 14.68
C GLU A 159 10.48 -14.20 13.34
N THR A 160 10.25 -13.42 12.28
CA THR A 160 10.80 -13.68 10.92
C THR A 160 12.01 -12.81 10.58
N GLY A 161 12.20 -11.68 11.27
CA GLY A 161 13.19 -10.67 10.92
C GLY A 161 12.81 -9.78 9.74
N LEU A 162 11.62 -9.96 9.15
CA LEU A 162 11.09 -9.09 8.10
C LEU A 162 10.45 -7.84 8.70
N ARG A 163 10.34 -6.77 7.92
CA ARG A 163 9.64 -5.55 8.39
C ARG A 163 8.13 -5.77 8.48
N VAL A 164 7.44 -5.00 9.33
CA VAL A 164 5.98 -5.06 9.52
C VAL A 164 5.22 -4.93 8.19
N ALA A 165 5.65 -3.99 7.34
CA ALA A 165 5.01 -3.73 6.06
C ALA A 165 5.22 -4.88 5.03
N THR A 166 6.25 -5.71 5.17
CA THR A 166 6.43 -6.93 4.36
C THR A 166 5.51 -8.04 4.80
N ILE A 167 5.33 -8.22 6.12
CA ILE A 167 4.32 -9.15 6.65
C ILE A 167 2.93 -8.78 6.15
N ASP A 168 2.57 -7.49 6.26
CA ASP A 168 1.32 -6.96 5.72
C ASP A 168 1.14 -7.32 4.24
N LEU A 169 2.16 -7.05 3.42
CA LEU A 169 2.09 -7.24 1.97
C LEU A 169 1.82 -8.70 1.62
N LEU A 170 2.52 -9.65 2.25
CA LEU A 170 2.33 -11.07 1.95
C LEU A 170 1.00 -11.61 2.44
N LEU A 171 0.57 -11.24 3.65
CA LEU A 171 -0.75 -11.64 4.14
C LEU A 171 -1.87 -11.07 3.27
N TRP A 172 -1.74 -9.80 2.87
CA TRP A 172 -2.68 -9.18 1.94
C TRP A 172 -2.68 -9.90 0.59
N ARG A 173 -1.50 -10.21 0.03
CA ARG A 173 -1.38 -10.91 -1.26
C ARG A 173 -2.04 -12.27 -1.19
N ALA A 174 -1.73 -13.07 -0.17
CA ALA A 174 -2.32 -14.40 0.04
C ALA A 174 -3.85 -14.33 0.13
N CYS A 175 -4.40 -13.31 0.81
CA CYS A 175 -5.85 -13.10 0.84
C CYS A 175 -6.42 -12.66 -0.51
N ALA A 176 -5.75 -11.74 -1.20
CA ALA A 176 -6.19 -11.22 -2.50
C ALA A 176 -6.19 -12.30 -3.59
N THR A 177 -5.29 -13.29 -3.50
CA THR A 177 -5.19 -14.44 -4.40
C THR A 177 -5.94 -15.68 -3.90
N ARG A 178 -6.67 -15.57 -2.78
CA ARG A 178 -7.46 -16.64 -2.15
C ARG A 178 -6.66 -17.85 -1.65
N LEU A 179 -5.34 -17.69 -1.46
CA LEU A 179 -4.52 -18.69 -0.76
C LEU A 179 -4.78 -18.70 0.75
N LEU A 180 -5.21 -17.55 1.32
CA LEU A 180 -5.60 -17.45 2.72
C LEU A 180 -7.00 -16.83 2.81
N ASP A 181 -7.97 -17.56 3.35
CA ASP A 181 -9.28 -16.98 3.65
C ASP A 181 -9.20 -16.12 4.92
N SER A 182 -9.22 -14.80 4.75
CA SER A 182 -9.18 -13.84 5.86
C SER A 182 -10.29 -14.03 6.92
N ARG A 183 -11.42 -14.68 6.59
CA ARG A 183 -12.52 -14.94 7.53
C ARG A 183 -12.29 -16.18 8.37
N THR A 184 -11.80 -17.25 7.75
CA THR A 184 -11.68 -18.58 8.38
C THR A 184 -10.26 -18.92 8.81
N GLY A 185 -9.26 -18.17 8.33
CA GLY A 185 -7.83 -18.44 8.54
C GLY A 185 -7.32 -19.69 7.83
N VAL A 186 -8.14 -20.31 6.98
CA VAL A 186 -7.78 -21.53 6.25
C VAL A 186 -6.85 -21.18 5.09
N ILE A 187 -5.75 -21.92 4.98
CA ILE A 187 -4.83 -21.86 3.85
C ILE A 187 -5.32 -22.87 2.80
N ALA A 188 -5.46 -22.42 1.55
CA ALA A 188 -5.80 -23.31 0.44
C ALA A 188 -4.66 -24.32 0.24
N ALA A 189 -5.02 -25.61 0.19
CA ALA A 189 -4.12 -26.71 -0.11
C ALA A 189 -3.77 -26.74 -1.61
#